data_AF-A0A9J7MK37-F1
#
_entry.id   AF-A0A9J7MK37-F1
#
_cell.length_a   1.000
_cell.length_b   1.000
_cell.length_c   1.000
_cell.angle_alpha   90.00
_cell.angle_beta   90.00
_cell.angle_gamma   90.00
#
_symmetry.space_group_name_H-M   'P 1'
#
loop_
_entity.id
_entity.type
_entity.pdbx_description
1 polymer ?
#
loop_
_entity_poly.entity_id
_entity_poly.type
_entity_poly.pdbx_seq_one_letter_code
_entity_poly.pdbx_strand_id
1 'polypeptide(L)'
;MFRGVLVLFLSGITAAQFPVLGDQQHLVSSITDYLEETEFCYKCDDEVASLKEVNANQSALLAQQAGDLAQQAGLISSLQNWLDSVVARVDSAEQFMNADIDELRQKYEMLEQKLSALENKTCEGADTCTIPSSCTEVAERSGINNQAFYVIDPDGPEHGVLPMVVQCDFQGDAIITLIGHNSEARTRVKGFEDPGSYSKDVTYWNSMDQVRAVVDQSSLCKQHIKYECHHSEIFYTSGSQASWWVTWDGRQADYWGGASPGSGQCACGQTGSCSNGCNCNANDYTWREDSGFLFHKDDLPVTQLRFGDTGQSGEEGYYTLGKLICYP
;
A
#
# COMPACT_ATOMS: atom_id res chain seq x y z
N MET A 1 -29.45 3.62 7.34
CA MET A 1 -29.52 3.62 5.85
C MET A 1 -28.22 2.98 5.38
N PHE A 2 -28.05 1.68 5.32
CA PHE A 2 -28.51 0.77 4.27
C PHE A 2 -28.73 -0.61 4.90
N ARG A 3 -29.96 -0.88 5.32
CA ARG A 3 -30.46 -2.21 5.69
C ARG A 3 -31.82 -2.28 5.01
N GLY A 4 -31.95 -3.15 4.02
CA GLY A 4 -33.12 -3.24 3.16
C GLY A 4 -32.79 -2.78 1.74
N VAL A 5 -32.52 -3.75 0.87
CA VAL A 5 -32.83 -3.78 -0.57
C VAL A 5 -32.31 -5.07 -1.23
N LEU A 6 -31.42 -5.84 -0.60
CA LEU A 6 -30.83 -7.02 -1.26
C LEU A 6 -31.16 -8.38 -0.62
N VAL A 7 -32.44 -8.66 -0.31
CA VAL A 7 -32.93 -10.01 0.04
C VAL A 7 -34.34 -10.27 -0.53
N LEU A 8 -34.69 -9.70 -1.70
CA LEU A 8 -36.02 -9.89 -2.31
C LEU A 8 -35.99 -10.27 -3.80
N PHE A 9 -34.99 -11.03 -4.24
CA PHE A 9 -34.99 -11.61 -5.59
C PHE A 9 -34.68 -13.10 -5.70
N LEU A 10 -34.53 -13.82 -4.57
CA LEU A 10 -34.19 -15.27 -4.59
C LEU A 10 -35.13 -16.18 -3.78
N SER A 11 -36.35 -15.74 -3.48
CA SER A 11 -37.38 -16.59 -2.86
C SER A 11 -38.71 -16.58 -3.62
N GLY A 12 -38.66 -16.29 -4.93
CA GLY A 12 -39.84 -16.14 -5.79
C GLY A 12 -39.95 -17.12 -6.97
N ILE A 13 -39.17 -18.21 -6.98
CA ILE A 13 -39.37 -19.31 -7.95
C ILE A 13 -39.62 -20.61 -7.18
N THR A 14 -40.56 -20.57 -6.23
CA THR A 14 -41.27 -21.76 -5.82
C THR A 14 -42.56 -21.81 -6.62
N ALA A 15 -42.62 -22.79 -7.54
CA ALA A 15 -43.84 -23.36 -8.06
C ALA A 15 -44.88 -22.37 -8.65
N ALA A 16 -44.49 -21.59 -9.66
CA ALA A 16 -45.46 -21.14 -10.65
C ALA A 16 -45.73 -22.29 -11.62
N GLN A 17 -46.63 -23.19 -11.19
CA GLN A 17 -47.59 -23.91 -12.03
C GLN A 17 -47.14 -24.15 -13.48
N PHE A 18 -46.58 -25.33 -13.72
CA PHE A 18 -46.83 -26.06 -14.97
C PHE A 18 -48.30 -26.50 -14.97
N PRO A 19 -49.16 -25.90 -15.81
CA PRO A 19 -50.19 -26.71 -16.47
C PRO A 19 -50.39 -26.17 -17.89
N VAL A 20 -49.40 -26.36 -18.77
CA VAL A 20 -49.64 -26.10 -20.22
C VAL A 20 -48.94 -27.12 -21.11
N LEU A 21 -47.82 -27.72 -20.68
CA LEU A 21 -47.10 -28.73 -21.48
C LEU A 21 -47.78 -30.09 -21.52
N GLY A 22 -48.36 -30.53 -20.39
CA GLY A 22 -49.12 -31.78 -20.33
C GLY A 22 -50.37 -31.74 -21.20
N ASP A 23 -51.10 -30.62 -21.19
CA ASP A 23 -52.35 -30.45 -21.93
C ASP A 23 -52.15 -30.33 -23.45
N GLN A 24 -51.05 -29.72 -23.92
CA GLN A 24 -50.78 -29.59 -25.36
C GLN A 24 -50.34 -30.92 -26.00
N GLN A 25 -49.49 -31.71 -25.32
CA GLN A 25 -49.13 -33.05 -25.80
C GLN A 25 -50.30 -34.04 -25.71
N HIS A 26 -51.14 -33.93 -24.67
CA HIS A 26 -52.38 -34.70 -24.59
C HIS A 26 -53.36 -34.35 -25.70
N LEU A 27 -53.48 -33.07 -26.08
CA LEU A 27 -54.38 -32.65 -27.16
C LEU A 27 -53.94 -33.23 -28.51
N VAL A 28 -52.64 -33.22 -28.82
CA VAL A 28 -52.11 -33.76 -30.08
C VAL A 28 -52.20 -35.29 -30.11
N SER A 29 -51.92 -35.97 -29.00
CA SER A 29 -52.13 -37.43 -28.88
C SER A 29 -53.61 -37.79 -29.08
N SER A 30 -54.52 -37.10 -28.39
CA SER A 30 -55.96 -37.34 -28.53
C SER A 30 -56.50 -37.02 -29.92
N ILE A 31 -55.96 -36.02 -30.63
CA ILE A 31 -56.33 -35.74 -32.03
C ILE A 31 -55.80 -36.84 -32.96
N THR A 32 -54.59 -37.37 -32.71
CA THR A 32 -54.00 -38.45 -33.52
C THR A 32 -54.76 -39.77 -33.32
N ASP A 33 -55.13 -40.10 -32.09
CA ASP A 33 -55.92 -41.29 -31.75
C ASP A 33 -57.36 -41.22 -32.33
N TYR A 34 -57.97 -40.02 -32.31
CA TYR A 34 -59.31 -39.80 -32.88
C TYR A 34 -59.35 -39.91 -34.41
N LEU A 35 -58.22 -39.64 -35.09
CA LEU A 35 -58.06 -39.80 -36.53
C LEU A 35 -57.77 -41.25 -36.94
N GLU A 36 -57.25 -42.10 -36.03
CA GLU A 36 -57.03 -43.53 -36.31
C GLU A 36 -58.31 -44.39 -36.12
N GLU A 37 -59.31 -43.93 -35.37
CA GLU A 37 -60.59 -44.66 -35.14
C GLU A 37 -61.70 -44.38 -36.17
N THR A 38 -61.54 -43.42 -37.09
CA THR A 38 -62.56 -43.10 -38.11
C THR A 38 -62.12 -43.48 -39.52
N GLU A 39 -62.70 -44.55 -40.07
CA GLU A 39 -62.41 -45.12 -41.41
C GLU A 39 -62.98 -44.25 -42.56
N PHE A 40 -62.63 -42.96 -42.61
CA PHE A 40 -63.07 -42.04 -43.67
C PHE A 40 -62.09 -40.92 -44.00
N CYS A 41 -60.80 -41.20 -44.27
CA CYS A 41 -59.99 -40.23 -45.01
C CYS A 41 -58.71 -40.81 -45.64
N TYR A 42 -58.82 -41.45 -46.82
CA TYR A 42 -57.65 -41.85 -47.65
C TYR A 42 -56.82 -40.66 -48.20
N LYS A 43 -57.20 -39.42 -47.88
CA LYS A 43 -56.51 -38.18 -48.25
C LYS A 43 -55.86 -37.47 -47.06
N CYS A 44 -56.04 -37.97 -45.84
CA CYS A 44 -55.50 -37.35 -44.63
C CYS A 44 -54.14 -37.93 -44.22
N ASP A 45 -53.69 -39.04 -44.84
CA ASP A 45 -52.41 -39.68 -44.48
C ASP A 45 -51.20 -38.76 -44.73
N ASP A 46 -51.18 -38.02 -45.83
CA ASP A 46 -50.10 -37.06 -46.16
C ASP A 46 -50.10 -35.86 -45.20
N GLU A 47 -51.29 -35.37 -44.81
CA GLU A 47 -51.44 -34.27 -43.85
C GLU A 47 -51.07 -34.72 -42.42
N VAL A 48 -51.46 -35.93 -42.02
CA VAL A 48 -51.09 -36.55 -40.74
C VAL A 48 -49.60 -36.85 -40.69
N ALA A 49 -48.99 -37.33 -41.79
CA ALA A 49 -47.54 -37.52 -41.89
C ALA A 49 -46.79 -36.19 -41.77
N SER A 50 -47.28 -35.14 -42.44
CA SER A 50 -46.73 -33.78 -42.35
C SER A 50 -46.84 -33.21 -40.93
N LEU A 51 -47.97 -33.43 -40.25
CA LEU A 51 -48.17 -33.03 -38.85
C LEU A 51 -47.25 -33.80 -37.89
N LYS A 52 -47.05 -35.10 -38.11
CA LYS A 52 -46.10 -35.93 -37.34
C LYS A 52 -44.66 -35.41 -37.52
N GLU A 53 -44.27 -35.02 -38.73
CA GLU A 53 -42.96 -34.43 -39.01
C GLU A 53 -42.79 -33.06 -38.33
N VAL A 54 -43.78 -32.17 -38.43
CA VAL A 54 -43.77 -30.87 -37.74
C VAL A 54 -43.68 -31.05 -36.21
N ASN A 55 -44.43 -32.00 -35.65
CA ASN A 55 -44.38 -32.28 -34.20
C ASN A 55 -43.03 -32.87 -33.76
N ALA A 56 -42.42 -33.72 -34.58
CA ALA A 56 -41.08 -34.27 -34.33
C ALA A 56 -40.00 -33.16 -34.37
N ASN A 57 -40.06 -32.29 -35.37
CA ASN A 57 -39.15 -31.15 -35.51
C ASN A 57 -39.31 -30.14 -34.36
N GLN A 58 -40.54 -29.85 -33.95
CA GLN A 58 -40.82 -28.99 -32.80
C GLN A 58 -40.29 -29.61 -31.49
N SER A 59 -40.48 -30.92 -31.31
CA SER A 59 -39.95 -31.65 -30.15
C SER A 59 -38.42 -31.62 -30.09
N ALA A 60 -37.75 -31.78 -31.23
CA ALA A 60 -36.30 -31.68 -31.34
C ALA A 60 -35.79 -30.26 -31.02
N LEU A 61 -36.47 -29.22 -31.53
CA LEU A 61 -36.12 -27.82 -31.24
C LEU A 61 -36.27 -27.49 -29.75
N LEU A 62 -37.35 -27.95 -29.11
CA LEU A 62 -37.58 -27.75 -27.67
C LEU A 62 -36.51 -28.46 -26.83
N ALA A 63 -36.10 -29.67 -27.21
CA ALA A 63 -35.02 -30.39 -26.54
C ALA A 63 -33.67 -29.65 -26.66
N GLN A 64 -33.37 -29.08 -27.83
CA GLN A 64 -32.18 -28.25 -28.01
C GLN A 64 -32.22 -26.99 -27.15
N GLN A 65 -33.33 -26.25 -27.15
CA GLN A 65 -33.50 -25.06 -26.31
C GLN A 65 -33.36 -25.38 -24.82
N ALA A 66 -33.89 -26.50 -24.36
CA ALA A 66 -33.73 -26.95 -22.98
C ALA A 66 -32.26 -27.27 -22.64
N GLY A 67 -31.50 -27.84 -23.58
CA GLY A 67 -30.06 -28.07 -23.44
C GLY A 67 -29.26 -26.77 -23.31
N ASP A 68 -29.55 -25.79 -24.17
CA ASP A 68 -28.88 -24.47 -24.14
C ASP A 68 -29.16 -23.72 -22.83
N LEU A 69 -30.41 -23.76 -22.36
CA LEU A 69 -30.81 -23.20 -21.05
C LEU A 69 -30.08 -23.88 -19.88
N ALA A 70 -29.92 -25.20 -19.91
CA ALA A 70 -29.18 -25.93 -18.90
C ALA A 70 -27.68 -25.56 -18.89
N GLN A 71 -27.07 -25.36 -20.06
CA GLN A 71 -25.69 -24.89 -20.18
C GLN A 71 -25.53 -23.47 -19.62
N GLN A 72 -26.46 -22.56 -19.94
CA GLN A 72 -26.48 -21.20 -19.39
C GLN A 72 -26.62 -21.21 -17.86
N ALA A 73 -27.50 -22.06 -17.32
CA ALA A 73 -27.67 -22.21 -15.86
C ALA A 73 -26.37 -22.67 -15.19
N GLY A 74 -25.61 -23.58 -15.82
CA GLY A 74 -24.31 -24.03 -15.32
C GLY A 74 -23.24 -22.93 -15.31
N LEU A 75 -23.21 -22.09 -16.35
CA LEU A 75 -22.32 -20.91 -16.41
C LEU A 75 -22.68 -19.89 -15.32
N ILE A 76 -23.97 -19.60 -15.13
CA ILE A 76 -24.45 -18.68 -14.08
C ILE A 76 -24.07 -19.20 -12.68
N SER A 77 -24.23 -20.50 -12.41
CA SER A 77 -23.82 -21.09 -11.15
C SER A 77 -22.31 -20.96 -10.90
N SER A 78 -21.50 -21.14 -11.95
CA SER A 78 -20.04 -20.98 -11.85
C SER A 78 -19.65 -19.52 -11.56
N LEU A 79 -20.32 -18.56 -12.20
CA LEU A 79 -20.13 -17.13 -11.92
C LEU A 79 -20.56 -16.75 -10.50
N GLN A 80 -21.68 -17.31 -10.02
CA GLN A 80 -22.14 -17.07 -8.66
C GLN A 80 -21.12 -17.57 -7.63
N ASN A 81 -20.59 -18.78 -7.81
CA ASN A 81 -19.55 -19.32 -6.92
C ASN A 81 -18.27 -18.45 -6.93
N TRP A 82 -17.86 -17.95 -8.10
CA TRP A 82 -16.73 -17.02 -8.19
C TRP A 82 -17.03 -15.71 -7.47
N LEU A 83 -18.22 -15.14 -7.65
CA LEU A 83 -18.64 -13.92 -6.97
C LEU A 83 -18.64 -14.11 -5.45
N ASP A 84 -19.21 -15.21 -4.95
CA ASP A 84 -19.24 -15.53 -3.52
C ASP A 84 -17.81 -15.66 -2.95
N SER A 85 -16.87 -16.24 -3.72
CA SER A 85 -15.45 -16.31 -3.35
C SER A 85 -14.79 -14.93 -3.27
N VAL A 86 -15.11 -14.02 -4.21
CA VAL A 86 -14.61 -12.64 -4.19
C VAL A 86 -15.19 -11.87 -3.01
N VAL A 87 -16.49 -11.98 -2.76
CA VAL A 87 -17.17 -11.33 -1.62
C VAL A 87 -16.53 -11.78 -0.31
N ALA A 88 -16.31 -13.08 -0.11
CA ALA A 88 -15.67 -13.59 1.11
C ALA A 88 -14.26 -13.00 1.35
N ARG A 89 -13.49 -12.76 0.28
CA ARG A 89 -12.16 -12.13 0.37
C ARG A 89 -12.24 -10.65 0.73
N VAL A 90 -13.23 -9.94 0.20
CA VAL A 90 -13.48 -8.53 0.53
C VAL A 90 -13.92 -8.40 1.98
N ASP A 91 -14.86 -9.23 2.44
CA ASP A 91 -15.32 -9.24 3.83
C ASP A 91 -14.17 -9.52 4.82
N SER A 92 -13.27 -10.44 4.45
CA SER A 92 -12.08 -10.75 5.26
C SER A 92 -11.12 -9.56 5.35
N ALA A 93 -10.90 -8.85 4.25
CA ALA A 93 -10.05 -7.65 4.22
C ALA A 93 -10.68 -6.49 5.01
N GLU A 94 -12.00 -6.33 4.92
CA GLU A 94 -12.74 -5.34 5.70
C GLU A 94 -12.65 -5.63 7.21
N GLN A 95 -12.78 -6.89 7.63
CA GLN A 95 -12.61 -7.27 9.03
C GLN A 95 -11.21 -6.94 9.56
N PHE A 96 -10.16 -7.20 8.77
CA PHE A 96 -8.79 -6.86 9.15
C PHE A 96 -8.64 -5.35 9.32
N MET A 97 -9.11 -4.58 8.34
CA MET A 97 -9.01 -3.11 8.39
C MET A 97 -9.85 -2.50 9.53
N ASN A 98 -11.02 -3.05 9.84
CA ASN A 98 -11.84 -2.61 10.96
C ASN A 98 -11.17 -2.90 12.31
N ALA A 99 -10.46 -4.02 12.46
CA ALA A 99 -9.70 -4.32 13.67
C ALA A 99 -8.58 -3.29 13.91
N ASP A 100 -7.83 -2.92 12.86
CA ASP A 100 -6.80 -1.88 12.95
C ASP A 100 -7.40 -0.51 13.30
N ILE A 101 -8.57 -0.18 12.75
CA ILE A 101 -9.30 1.06 13.07
C ILE A 101 -9.70 1.08 14.55
N ASP A 102 -10.24 -0.02 15.07
CA ASP A 102 -10.65 -0.10 16.48
C ASP A 102 -9.45 -0.01 17.43
N GLU A 103 -8.32 -0.62 17.10
CA GLU A 103 -7.08 -0.49 17.88
C GLU A 103 -6.59 0.97 17.90
N LEU A 104 -6.60 1.65 16.74
CA LEU A 104 -6.22 3.06 16.64
C LEU A 104 -7.16 3.96 17.45
N ARG A 105 -8.48 3.70 17.42
CA ARG A 105 -9.46 4.44 18.24
C ARG A 105 -9.17 4.30 19.72
N GLN A 106 -8.94 3.08 20.21
CA GLN A 106 -8.59 2.84 21.62
C GLN A 106 -7.28 3.55 22.01
N LYS A 107 -6.26 3.52 21.14
CA LYS A 107 -5.01 4.25 21.35
C LYS A 107 -5.22 5.75 21.42
N TYR A 108 -6.08 6.31 20.56
CA TYR A 108 -6.42 7.73 20.55
C TYR A 108 -7.16 8.15 21.82
N GLU A 109 -8.17 7.40 22.26
CA GLU A 109 -8.89 7.68 23.52
C GLU A 109 -7.95 7.62 24.74
N MET A 110 -7.06 6.64 24.78
CA MET A 110 -6.04 6.55 25.83
C MET A 110 -5.05 7.72 25.78
N LEU A 111 -4.71 8.21 24.58
CA LEU A 111 -3.84 9.36 24.39
C LEU A 111 -4.53 10.65 24.85
N GLU A 112 -5.80 10.85 24.53
CA GLU A 112 -6.60 11.99 25.03
C GLU A 112 -6.71 11.99 26.56
N GLN A 113 -6.89 10.82 27.18
CA GLN A 113 -6.88 10.68 28.64
C GLN A 113 -5.51 11.03 29.24
N LYS A 114 -4.41 10.62 28.59
CA LYS A 114 -3.06 10.98 29.02
C LYS A 114 -2.78 12.46 28.84
N LEU A 115 -3.25 13.06 27.74
CA LEU A 115 -3.11 14.47 27.45
C LEU A 115 -3.82 15.32 28.50
N SER A 116 -5.09 15.02 28.81
CA SER A 116 -5.83 15.72 29.87
C SER A 116 -5.20 15.55 31.26
N ALA A 117 -4.60 14.40 31.56
CA ALA A 117 -3.84 14.19 32.80
C ALA A 117 -2.51 14.97 32.84
N LEU A 118 -1.89 15.24 31.68
CA LEU A 118 -0.70 16.09 31.55
C LEU A 118 -1.05 17.58 31.59
N GLU A 119 -2.18 17.99 31.00
CA GLU A 119 -2.73 19.34 31.10
C GLU A 119 -3.10 19.72 32.53
N ASN A 120 -3.55 18.76 33.35
CA ASN A 120 -3.78 19.00 34.79
C ASN A 120 -2.49 18.98 35.64
N LYS A 121 -1.34 18.69 35.02
CA LYS A 121 0.00 18.76 35.63
C LYS A 121 0.75 20.03 35.24
N THR A 122 0.16 20.94 34.48
CA THR A 122 0.83 22.16 34.04
C THR A 122 0.87 23.18 35.19
N CYS A 123 2.05 23.25 35.82
CA CYS A 123 2.64 24.40 36.50
C CYS A 123 1.72 25.23 37.42
N GLU A 124 1.38 24.71 38.60
CA GLU A 124 1.07 25.56 39.74
C GLU A 124 2.37 26.10 40.35
N GLY A 125 2.74 27.34 40.01
CA GLY A 125 3.78 28.10 40.73
C GLY A 125 4.81 28.77 39.82
N ALA A 126 4.65 30.08 39.67
CA ALA A 126 5.61 31.19 39.47
C ALA A 126 7.06 31.04 38.91
N ASP A 127 7.47 29.90 38.34
CA ASP A 127 8.65 29.80 37.48
C ASP A 127 8.17 29.39 36.09
N THR A 128 8.53 30.18 35.08
CA THR A 128 8.10 30.04 33.68
C THR A 128 8.12 28.59 33.21
N CYS A 129 6.97 28.09 32.74
CA CYS A 129 6.82 26.81 32.03
C CYS A 129 7.58 26.87 30.70
N THR A 130 8.91 26.85 30.78
CA THR A 130 9.81 26.83 29.64
C THR A 130 9.77 25.43 29.05
N ILE A 131 9.47 25.33 27.76
CA ILE A 131 9.59 24.06 27.04
C ILE A 131 11.10 23.74 26.95
N PRO A 132 11.54 22.51 27.24
CA PRO A 132 12.94 22.15 27.13
C PRO A 132 13.43 22.31 25.68
N SER A 133 14.64 22.82 25.49
CA SER A 133 15.26 23.07 24.19
C SER A 133 15.71 21.80 23.47
N SER A 134 15.97 20.72 24.21
CA SER A 134 16.55 19.50 23.67
C SER A 134 16.17 18.27 24.48
N CYS A 135 16.40 17.08 23.92
CA CYS A 135 16.26 15.83 24.65
C CYS A 135 17.21 15.74 25.86
N THR A 136 18.38 16.40 25.80
CA THR A 136 19.30 16.50 26.94
C THR A 136 18.64 17.23 28.10
N GLU A 137 18.03 18.38 27.83
CA GLU A 137 17.33 19.15 28.85
C GLU A 137 16.08 18.42 29.38
N VAL A 138 15.39 17.66 28.52
CA VAL A 138 14.32 16.75 28.97
C VAL A 138 14.85 15.74 30.00
N ALA A 139 16.00 15.10 29.73
CA ALA A 139 16.59 14.11 30.63
C ALA A 139 16.95 14.72 31.99
N GLU A 140 17.56 15.92 31.98
CA GLU A 140 17.94 16.66 33.18
C GLU A 140 16.74 17.05 34.05
N ARG A 141 15.62 17.43 33.42
CA ARG A 141 14.39 17.86 34.12
C ARG A 141 13.53 16.71 34.62
N SER A 142 13.43 15.62 33.86
CA SER A 142 12.38 14.61 34.09
C SER A 142 12.84 13.43 34.95
N GLY A 143 14.14 13.15 35.05
CA GLY A 143 14.65 11.94 35.73
C GLY A 143 14.17 10.63 35.09
N ILE A 144 13.59 10.71 33.89
CA ILE A 144 13.04 9.60 33.12
C ILE A 144 14.08 9.15 32.09
N ASN A 145 14.26 7.84 31.97
CA ASN A 145 15.32 7.20 31.17
C ASN A 145 14.79 6.23 30.10
N ASN A 146 13.53 6.36 29.69
CA ASN A 146 12.94 5.52 28.65
C ASN A 146 12.75 6.28 27.34
N GLN A 147 12.93 5.58 26.23
CA GLN A 147 12.68 6.14 24.91
C GLN A 147 11.18 6.52 24.78
N ALA A 148 10.89 7.80 24.56
CA ALA A 148 9.53 8.34 24.52
C ALA A 148 9.43 9.63 23.71
N PHE A 149 8.20 10.07 23.42
CA PHE A 149 7.95 11.33 22.72
C PHE A 149 7.86 12.51 23.69
N TYR A 150 8.52 13.60 23.36
CA TYR A 150 8.54 14.84 24.14
C TYR A 150 8.35 16.05 23.22
N VAL A 151 7.80 17.13 23.79
CA VAL A 151 7.79 18.44 23.15
C VAL A 151 9.09 19.15 23.51
N ILE A 152 9.83 19.61 22.51
CA ILE A 152 11.01 20.45 22.67
C ILE A 152 10.87 21.75 21.88
N ASP A 153 11.63 22.77 22.26
CA ASP A 153 11.68 24.07 21.60
C ASP A 153 13.14 24.43 21.22
N PRO A 154 13.64 23.92 20.08
CA PRO A 154 15.08 23.92 19.75
C PRO A 154 15.75 25.29 19.67
N ASP A 155 15.05 26.30 19.17
CA ASP A 155 15.54 27.68 19.10
C ASP A 155 15.18 28.50 20.35
N GLY A 156 14.38 27.92 21.24
CA GLY A 156 13.92 28.54 22.48
C GLY A 156 12.73 29.48 22.29
N PRO A 157 12.09 29.86 23.40
CA PRO A 157 10.83 30.58 23.35
C PRO A 157 10.98 31.93 22.65
N GLU A 158 10.03 32.27 21.80
CA GLU A 158 9.96 33.53 21.05
C GLU A 158 11.04 33.73 19.96
N HIS A 159 11.76 32.68 19.54
CA HIS A 159 12.81 32.77 18.50
C HIS A 159 12.35 32.44 17.06
N GLY A 160 11.06 32.10 16.88
CA GLY A 160 10.39 32.09 15.58
C GLY A 160 10.10 30.70 15.00
N VAL A 161 10.74 29.65 15.50
CA VAL A 161 10.35 28.26 15.25
C VAL A 161 9.38 27.81 16.34
N LEU A 162 8.37 27.02 15.96
CA LEU A 162 7.39 26.51 16.93
C LEU A 162 7.95 25.29 17.65
N PRO A 163 7.54 25.04 18.91
CA PRO A 163 7.84 23.79 19.59
C PRO A 163 7.40 22.56 18.78
N MET A 164 8.18 21.49 18.88
CA MET A 164 8.03 20.29 18.04
C MET A 164 8.01 19.01 18.86
N VAL A 165 7.38 17.96 18.32
CA VAL A 165 7.37 16.64 18.96
C VAL A 165 8.50 15.80 18.40
N VAL A 166 9.37 15.31 19.28
CA VAL A 166 10.49 14.43 18.94
C VAL A 166 10.45 13.16 19.79
N GLN A 167 11.08 12.11 19.30
CA GLN A 167 11.36 10.93 20.13
C GLN A 167 12.74 11.10 20.75
N CYS A 168 12.81 11.20 22.07
CA CYS A 168 14.06 11.19 22.81
C CYS A 168 14.41 9.75 23.16
N ASP A 169 15.66 9.36 22.94
CA ASP A 169 16.19 8.07 23.34
C ASP A 169 17.34 8.28 24.32
N PHE A 170 17.13 7.80 25.55
CA PHE A 170 18.10 7.86 26.65
C PHE A 170 18.86 6.54 26.81
N GLN A 171 18.61 5.54 25.95
CA GLN A 171 19.25 4.24 26.01
C GLN A 171 20.59 4.29 25.26
N GLY A 172 21.70 4.32 26.00
CA GLY A 172 23.05 4.28 25.46
C GLY A 172 24.00 5.27 26.14
N ASP A 173 25.13 5.54 25.50
CA ASP A 173 26.16 6.46 26.01
C ASP A 173 25.84 7.94 25.77
N ALA A 174 24.85 8.22 24.91
CA ALA A 174 24.42 9.58 24.56
C ALA A 174 22.89 9.66 24.49
N ILE A 175 22.34 10.81 24.90
CA ILE A 175 20.92 11.14 24.75
C ILE A 175 20.72 11.59 23.32
N ILE A 176 19.88 10.92 22.53
CA ILE A 176 19.68 11.25 21.11
C ILE A 176 18.26 11.71 20.81
N THR A 177 18.14 12.58 19.82
CA THR A 177 16.87 13.04 19.26
C THR A 177 16.60 12.29 17.95
N LEU A 178 15.47 11.60 17.89
CA LEU A 178 14.99 10.85 16.73
C LEU A 178 13.82 11.58 16.08
N ILE A 179 13.94 11.89 14.79
CA ILE A 179 12.90 12.57 14.00
C ILE A 179 12.48 11.67 12.84
N GLY A 180 11.20 11.29 12.83
CA GLY A 180 10.62 10.38 11.84
C GLY A 180 9.97 11.07 10.64
N HIS A 181 9.69 10.26 9.61
CA HIS A 181 9.10 10.69 8.34
C HIS A 181 8.28 9.58 7.66
N ASN A 182 7.59 9.92 6.58
CA ASN A 182 6.67 9.02 5.84
C ASN A 182 7.36 7.95 4.94
N SER A 183 8.68 7.78 5.02
CA SER A 183 9.47 7.00 4.05
C SER A 183 10.44 6.02 4.72
N GLU A 184 10.13 5.60 5.94
CA GLU A 184 10.96 4.69 6.74
C GLU A 184 10.87 3.22 6.30
N ALA A 185 9.83 2.86 5.57
CA ALA A 185 9.61 1.49 5.10
C ALA A 185 10.44 1.16 3.85
N ARG A 186 10.92 -0.09 3.78
CA ARG A 186 11.55 -0.65 2.57
C ARG A 186 10.56 -0.62 1.40
N THR A 187 10.84 0.19 0.40
CA THR A 187 9.91 0.46 -0.71
C THR A 187 10.52 0.02 -2.04
N ARG A 188 9.72 -0.71 -2.84
CA ARG A 188 10.14 -1.20 -4.16
C ARG A 188 10.07 -0.09 -5.20
N VAL A 189 11.02 -0.08 -6.12
CA VAL A 189 11.05 0.77 -7.32
C VAL A 189 11.26 -0.10 -8.55
N LYS A 190 10.39 0.08 -9.55
CA LYS A 190 10.41 -0.66 -10.81
C LYS A 190 9.64 0.12 -11.88
N GLY A 191 10.12 0.09 -13.11
CA GLY A 191 9.52 0.74 -14.28
C GLY A 191 10.05 2.15 -14.56
N PHE A 192 11.22 2.52 -14.03
CA PHE A 192 11.79 3.87 -14.13
C PHE A 192 13.17 3.82 -14.76
N GLU A 193 13.24 3.98 -16.08
CA GLU A 193 14.50 3.90 -16.86
C GLU A 193 15.34 5.17 -16.69
N ASP A 194 14.73 6.33 -16.96
CA ASP A 194 15.46 7.60 -17.00
C ASP A 194 16.07 7.95 -15.62
N PRO A 195 17.21 8.63 -15.58
CA PRO A 195 17.89 8.97 -14.33
C PRO A 195 16.97 9.75 -13.37
N GLY A 196 16.80 9.24 -12.15
CA GLY A 196 15.94 9.85 -11.12
C GLY A 196 14.47 10.03 -11.52
N SER A 197 13.99 9.28 -12.53
CA SER A 197 12.60 9.37 -12.99
C SER A 197 11.61 8.84 -11.96
N TYR A 198 12.01 7.92 -11.08
CA TYR A 198 11.29 7.70 -9.83
C TYR A 198 11.59 8.83 -8.85
N SER A 199 10.55 9.37 -8.23
CA SER A 199 10.67 10.39 -7.19
C SER A 199 9.81 10.09 -5.99
N LYS A 200 10.41 10.11 -4.80
CA LYS A 200 9.69 10.05 -3.52
C LYS A 200 10.04 11.26 -2.67
N ASP A 201 9.04 12.11 -2.43
CA ASP A 201 9.13 13.17 -1.43
C ASP A 201 9.11 12.58 -0.02
N VAL A 202 10.06 13.05 0.80
CA VAL A 202 10.19 12.68 2.20
C VAL A 202 9.54 13.76 3.05
N THR A 203 8.40 13.41 3.65
CA THR A 203 7.64 14.32 4.52
C THR A 203 7.92 13.95 5.97
N TYR A 204 8.60 14.85 6.68
CA TYR A 204 8.81 14.74 8.12
C TYR A 204 7.53 15.08 8.86
N TRP A 205 7.35 14.50 10.06
CA TRP A 205 6.20 14.78 10.91
C TRP A 205 6.23 16.17 11.55
N ASN A 206 7.41 16.81 11.54
CA ASN A 206 7.62 18.19 11.94
C ASN A 206 7.98 19.04 10.72
N SER A 207 7.79 20.36 10.80
CA SER A 207 8.14 21.27 9.70
C SER A 207 9.64 21.28 9.42
N MET A 208 10.04 21.67 8.21
CA MET A 208 11.46 21.71 7.86
C MET A 208 12.24 22.69 8.76
N ASP A 209 11.64 23.84 9.11
CA ASP A 209 12.25 24.80 10.03
C ASP A 209 12.48 24.21 11.42
N GLN A 210 11.53 23.42 11.94
CA GLN A 210 11.68 22.69 13.22
C GLN A 210 12.79 21.65 13.15
N VAL A 211 12.82 20.85 12.08
CA VAL A 211 13.85 19.83 11.90
C VAL A 211 15.23 20.48 11.78
N ARG A 212 15.34 21.58 11.03
CA ARG A 212 16.60 22.33 10.89
C ARG A 212 17.04 22.98 12.19
N ALA A 213 16.13 23.52 13.00
CA ALA A 213 16.50 24.06 14.31
C ALA A 213 17.16 22.99 15.21
N VAL A 214 16.66 21.75 15.19
CA VAL A 214 17.34 20.62 15.86
C VAL A 214 18.70 20.32 15.23
N VAL A 215 18.79 20.25 13.90
CA VAL A 215 20.07 19.98 13.22
C VAL A 215 21.10 21.05 13.56
N ASP A 216 20.73 22.32 13.55
CA ASP A 216 21.63 23.45 13.77
C ASP A 216 22.20 23.44 15.19
N GLN A 217 21.38 23.17 16.21
CA GLN A 217 21.84 23.10 17.60
C GLN A 217 22.64 21.84 17.95
N SER A 218 22.48 20.74 17.20
CA SER A 218 23.07 19.43 17.52
C SER A 218 24.56 19.38 17.19
N SER A 219 25.39 18.66 17.95
CA SER A 219 26.81 18.46 17.59
C SER A 219 26.98 17.60 16.33
N LEU A 220 26.11 16.61 16.14
CA LEU A 220 26.13 15.68 15.01
C LEU A 220 24.70 15.29 14.66
N CYS A 221 24.38 15.22 13.38
CA CYS A 221 23.20 14.52 12.90
C CYS A 221 23.59 13.52 11.82
N LYS A 222 22.90 12.39 11.79
CA LYS A 222 23.06 11.36 10.78
C LYS A 222 21.74 10.74 10.36
N GLN A 223 21.66 10.30 9.12
CA GLN A 223 20.49 9.62 8.59
C GLN A 223 20.94 8.41 7.76
N HIS A 224 20.36 7.24 8.03
CA HIS A 224 20.74 6.03 7.31
C HIS A 224 20.02 5.96 5.97
N ILE A 225 20.74 5.69 4.89
CA ILE A 225 20.17 5.43 3.56
C ILE A 225 20.66 4.08 3.06
N LYS A 226 19.78 3.33 2.41
CA LYS A 226 20.08 2.03 1.83
C LYS A 226 19.38 1.87 0.50
N TYR A 227 20.12 1.36 -0.48
CA TYR A 227 19.58 0.90 -1.75
C TYR A 227 20.01 -0.53 -2.02
N GLU A 228 19.02 -1.37 -2.27
CA GLU A 228 19.18 -2.74 -2.75
C GLU A 228 18.81 -2.75 -4.23
N CYS A 229 19.66 -3.32 -5.05
CA CYS A 229 19.61 -3.17 -6.50
C CYS A 229 19.75 -4.53 -7.19
N HIS A 230 19.03 -4.69 -8.29
CA HIS A 230 19.11 -5.85 -9.15
C HIS A 230 19.06 -5.35 -10.60
N HIS A 231 20.21 -5.40 -11.27
CA HIS A 231 20.45 -4.74 -12.56
C HIS A 231 20.00 -3.27 -12.53
N SER A 232 20.53 -2.52 -11.54
CA SER A 232 20.18 -1.12 -11.34
C SER A 232 21.32 -0.34 -10.67
N GLU A 233 21.70 0.80 -11.24
CA GLU A 233 22.87 1.58 -10.84
C GLU A 233 22.56 2.76 -9.89
N ILE A 234 23.58 3.18 -9.12
CA ILE A 234 23.57 4.47 -8.42
C ILE A 234 24.28 5.52 -9.28
N PHE A 235 25.49 5.20 -9.74
CA PHE A 235 26.26 6.01 -10.67
C PHE A 235 26.52 5.23 -11.95
N TYR A 236 26.17 5.81 -13.09
CA TYR A 236 26.53 5.23 -14.38
C TYR A 236 28.04 5.25 -14.58
N THR A 237 28.52 4.35 -15.43
CA THR A 237 29.93 4.28 -15.86
C THR A 237 30.43 5.60 -16.48
N SER A 238 29.54 6.41 -17.08
CA SER A 238 29.84 7.74 -17.62
C SER A 238 30.16 8.80 -16.55
N GLY A 239 29.90 8.50 -15.27
CA GLY A 239 30.04 9.41 -14.14
C GLY A 239 28.78 10.22 -13.80
N SER A 240 27.71 10.12 -14.61
CA SER A 240 26.39 10.70 -14.26
C SER A 240 25.65 9.81 -13.25
N GLN A 241 24.79 10.39 -12.41
CA GLN A 241 24.01 9.64 -11.43
C GLN A 241 22.72 9.10 -12.05
N ALA A 242 22.45 7.80 -11.83
CA ALA A 242 21.16 7.17 -12.10
C ALA A 242 20.20 7.38 -10.92
N SER A 243 20.74 7.32 -9.70
CA SER A 243 20.00 7.43 -8.44
C SER A 243 20.72 8.38 -7.47
N TRP A 244 19.95 9.16 -6.70
CA TRP A 244 20.49 10.09 -5.72
C TRP A 244 19.45 10.42 -4.64
N TRP A 245 19.90 11.09 -3.58
CA TRP A 245 19.03 11.73 -2.60
C TRP A 245 19.17 13.24 -2.72
N VAL A 246 18.17 13.96 -2.23
CA VAL A 246 18.12 15.43 -2.28
C VAL A 246 18.27 15.99 -0.87
N THR A 247 19.13 16.99 -0.75
CA THR A 247 19.44 17.68 0.50
C THR A 247 18.27 18.55 0.96
N TRP A 248 18.33 19.05 2.20
CA TRP A 248 17.26 19.90 2.74
C TRP A 248 17.03 21.20 1.96
N ASP A 249 18.08 21.74 1.34
CA ASP A 249 18.06 22.94 0.51
C ASP A 249 17.81 22.66 -0.98
N GLY A 250 17.43 21.41 -1.33
CA GLY A 250 16.99 21.05 -2.67
C GLY A 250 18.11 20.71 -3.66
N ARG A 251 19.36 20.60 -3.20
CA ARG A 251 20.47 20.16 -4.04
C ARG A 251 20.44 18.64 -4.23
N GLN A 252 20.78 18.21 -5.43
CA GLN A 252 21.10 16.81 -5.68
C GLN A 252 22.42 16.47 -5.00
N ALA A 253 22.41 15.48 -4.11
CA ALA A 253 23.61 15.00 -3.44
C ALA A 253 24.49 14.20 -4.41
N ASP A 254 25.81 14.33 -4.27
CA ASP A 254 26.82 13.73 -5.14
C ASP A 254 27.55 12.53 -4.50
N TYR A 255 27.04 12.03 -3.38
CA TYR A 255 27.63 10.91 -2.64
C TYR A 255 26.52 10.04 -2.02
N TRP A 256 26.86 8.79 -1.70
CA TRP A 256 25.92 7.84 -1.09
C TRP A 256 26.22 7.60 0.40
N GLY A 257 25.37 6.81 1.06
CA GLY A 257 25.52 6.43 2.47
C GLY A 257 26.93 5.96 2.81
N GLY A 258 27.49 6.53 3.88
CA GLY A 258 28.83 6.25 4.39
C GLY A 258 29.98 6.86 3.58
N ALA A 259 29.73 7.52 2.46
CA ALA A 259 30.74 8.28 1.72
C ALA A 259 30.84 9.74 2.17
N SER A 260 31.91 10.42 1.77
CA SER A 260 32.10 11.86 2.01
C SER A 260 31.41 12.73 0.94
N PRO A 261 30.89 13.92 1.29
CA PRO A 261 30.42 14.91 0.30
C PRO A 261 31.46 15.22 -0.77
N GLY A 262 31.04 15.40 -2.02
CA GLY A 262 31.95 15.66 -3.14
C GLY A 262 32.64 14.42 -3.70
N SER A 263 32.44 13.23 -3.12
CA SER A 263 33.22 12.05 -3.49
C SER A 263 32.78 11.35 -4.76
N GLY A 264 31.52 11.52 -5.21
CA GLY A 264 30.98 10.75 -6.33
C GLY A 264 30.86 9.26 -6.04
N GLN A 265 30.84 8.85 -4.76
CA GLN A 265 31.05 7.46 -4.35
C GLN A 265 30.09 7.04 -3.23
N CYS A 266 30.07 5.73 -2.97
CA CYS A 266 29.50 5.08 -1.80
C CYS A 266 30.59 4.64 -0.82
N ALA A 267 30.21 4.17 0.38
CA ALA A 267 31.13 3.78 1.44
C ALA A 267 32.26 2.85 0.97
N CYS A 268 31.92 1.72 0.33
CA CYS A 268 32.93 0.76 -0.12
C CYS A 268 33.70 1.24 -1.36
N GLY A 269 33.22 2.28 -2.05
CA GLY A 269 33.90 2.85 -3.20
C GLY A 269 35.12 3.64 -2.77
N GLN A 270 34.95 4.42 -1.70
CA GLN A 270 36.07 5.15 -1.09
C GLN A 270 37.16 4.21 -0.56
N THR A 271 36.79 3.00 -0.13
CA THR A 271 37.75 1.98 0.34
C THR A 271 38.21 1.03 -0.77
N GLY A 272 37.67 1.14 -2.00
CA GLY A 272 37.99 0.25 -3.12
C GLY A 272 37.60 -1.21 -2.89
N SER A 273 36.61 -1.48 -2.02
CA SER A 273 36.19 -2.83 -1.65
C SER A 273 34.86 -3.27 -2.26
N CYS A 274 34.19 -2.41 -3.04
CA CYS A 274 32.98 -2.80 -3.77
C CYS A 274 33.30 -3.64 -5.02
N SER A 275 32.25 -4.20 -5.64
CA SER A 275 32.37 -4.94 -6.89
C SER A 275 32.69 -4.08 -8.13
N ASN A 276 32.17 -2.84 -8.24
CA ASN A 276 32.49 -1.94 -9.36
C ASN A 276 32.34 -0.46 -8.99
N GLY A 277 33.29 0.13 -8.27
CA GLY A 277 33.14 1.50 -7.74
C GLY A 277 32.13 1.55 -6.59
N CYS A 278 30.86 1.24 -6.87
CA CYS A 278 29.84 0.86 -5.89
C CYS A 278 29.37 -0.57 -6.08
N ASN A 279 28.66 -1.16 -5.11
CA ASN A 279 28.12 -2.50 -5.30
C ASN A 279 27.03 -2.50 -6.38
N CYS A 280 26.08 -1.55 -6.32
CA CYS A 280 25.00 -1.43 -7.29
C CYS A 280 25.46 -1.08 -8.70
N ASN A 281 26.60 -0.39 -8.82
CA ASN A 281 27.23 -0.10 -10.10
C ASN A 281 27.79 -1.35 -10.82
N ALA A 282 27.75 -2.53 -10.20
CA ALA A 282 28.03 -3.77 -10.93
C ALA A 282 27.00 -4.05 -12.04
N ASN A 283 25.80 -3.47 -11.91
CA ASN A 283 24.69 -3.57 -12.84
C ASN A 283 24.47 -4.99 -13.39
N ASP A 284 24.35 -5.96 -12.49
CA ASP A 284 24.15 -7.37 -12.84
C ASP A 284 22.85 -7.91 -12.24
N TYR A 285 22.42 -9.09 -12.70
CA TYR A 285 21.22 -9.78 -12.19
C TYR A 285 21.48 -10.46 -10.83
N THR A 286 22.33 -9.88 -9.99
CA THR A 286 22.57 -10.30 -8.61
C THR A 286 22.08 -9.20 -7.68
N TRP A 287 21.32 -9.57 -6.64
CA TRP A 287 20.94 -8.60 -5.62
C TRP A 287 22.18 -8.08 -4.89
N ARG A 288 22.33 -6.76 -4.90
CA ARG A 288 23.45 -6.04 -4.28
C ARG A 288 22.92 -4.92 -3.42
N GLU A 289 23.79 -4.35 -2.59
CA GLU A 289 23.42 -3.32 -1.64
C GLU A 289 24.53 -2.28 -1.49
N ASP A 290 24.15 -1.01 -1.49
CA ASP A 290 24.94 0.08 -0.95
C ASP A 290 24.14 0.79 0.15
N SER A 291 24.69 0.79 1.36
CA SER A 291 24.05 1.36 2.55
C SER A 291 25.06 2.08 3.44
N GLY A 292 24.57 3.02 4.24
CA GLY A 292 25.38 3.71 5.22
C GLY A 292 24.71 4.98 5.76
N PHE A 293 25.39 5.62 6.71
CA PHE A 293 24.94 6.90 7.26
C PHE A 293 25.39 8.07 6.39
N LEU A 294 24.46 8.96 6.09
CA LEU A 294 24.73 10.34 5.71
C LEU A 294 25.04 11.10 7.00
N PHE A 295 26.17 11.79 7.08
CA PHE A 295 26.64 12.43 8.33
C PHE A 295 27.05 13.90 8.16
N HIS A 296 26.97 14.45 6.94
CA HIS A 296 27.22 15.87 6.71
C HIS A 296 25.97 16.68 7.07
N LYS A 297 26.02 17.37 8.22
CA LYS A 297 24.88 18.11 8.77
C LYS A 297 24.29 19.15 7.82
N ASP A 298 25.13 19.79 7.01
CA ASP A 298 24.71 20.87 6.11
C ASP A 298 23.88 20.37 4.93
N ASP A 299 23.91 19.07 4.65
CA ASP A 299 23.09 18.45 3.60
C ASP A 299 21.81 17.79 4.15
N LEU A 300 21.72 17.51 5.45
CA LEU A 300 20.58 16.84 6.09
C LEU A 300 19.46 17.81 6.49
N PRO A 301 18.21 17.35 6.70
CA PRO A 301 17.67 16.03 6.37
C PRO A 301 17.55 15.73 4.87
N VAL A 302 17.33 14.46 4.53
CA VAL A 302 16.96 14.05 3.16
C VAL A 302 15.52 14.48 2.86
N THR A 303 15.30 15.25 1.79
CA THR A 303 13.94 15.71 1.39
C THR A 303 13.33 14.91 0.26
N GLN A 304 14.14 14.21 -0.52
CA GLN A 304 13.65 13.43 -1.65
C GLN A 304 14.60 12.28 -1.98
N LEU A 305 14.04 11.18 -2.47
CA LEU A 305 14.77 10.03 -2.99
C LEU A 305 14.47 9.89 -4.48
N ARG A 306 15.52 9.70 -5.29
CA ARG A 306 15.46 9.63 -6.75
C ARG A 306 16.13 8.35 -7.21
N PHE A 307 15.44 7.60 -8.05
CA PHE A 307 15.96 6.36 -8.62
C PHE A 307 15.67 6.30 -10.13
N GLY A 308 16.60 5.75 -10.89
CA GLY A 308 16.49 5.44 -12.31
C GLY A 308 17.05 4.04 -12.57
N ASP A 309 17.23 3.66 -13.84
CA ASP A 309 17.81 2.36 -14.21
C ASP A 309 17.05 1.17 -13.59
N THR A 310 15.72 1.26 -13.61
CA THR A 310 14.81 0.20 -13.15
C THR A 310 13.72 -0.11 -14.19
N GLY A 311 13.93 0.27 -15.44
CA GLY A 311 12.93 0.27 -16.50
C GLY A 311 12.93 -0.99 -17.36
N GLN A 312 14.09 -1.63 -17.54
CA GLN A 312 14.22 -2.78 -18.44
C GLN A 312 13.83 -4.11 -17.78
N SER A 313 13.86 -5.17 -18.58
CA SER A 313 13.51 -6.50 -18.11
C SER A 313 14.49 -7.00 -17.05
N GLY A 314 13.97 -7.28 -15.86
CA GLY A 314 14.77 -7.78 -14.75
C GLY A 314 15.36 -6.67 -13.88
N GLU A 315 15.16 -5.40 -14.21
CA GLU A 315 15.63 -4.29 -13.38
C GLU A 315 14.64 -3.97 -12.27
N GLU A 316 15.15 -3.81 -11.06
CA GLU A 316 14.40 -3.29 -9.93
C GLU A 316 15.31 -2.96 -8.75
N GLY A 317 14.78 -2.16 -7.82
CA GLY A 317 15.45 -1.89 -6.57
C GLY A 317 14.49 -1.73 -5.40
N TYR A 318 15.07 -1.67 -4.21
CA TYR A 318 14.39 -1.30 -2.98
C TYR A 318 15.20 -0.25 -2.24
N TYR A 319 14.54 0.80 -1.79
CA TYR A 319 15.18 1.80 -0.95
C TYR A 319 14.62 1.77 0.48
N THR A 320 15.46 2.19 1.43
CA THR A 320 15.07 2.45 2.81
C THR A 320 15.78 3.71 3.29
N LEU A 321 15.04 4.60 3.94
CA LEU A 321 15.57 5.81 4.57
C LEU A 321 15.22 5.76 6.06
N GLY A 322 16.22 5.74 6.94
CA GLY A 322 15.99 5.74 8.39
C GLY A 322 15.63 7.12 8.92
N LYS A 323 15.18 7.15 10.18
CA LYS A 323 14.97 8.39 10.95
C LYS A 323 16.22 9.27 10.94
N LEU A 324 16.02 10.58 11.01
CA LEU A 324 17.11 11.51 11.32
C LEU A 324 17.47 11.36 12.81
N ILE A 325 18.75 11.11 13.08
CA ILE A 325 19.30 10.90 14.42
C ILE A 325 20.24 12.05 14.73
N CYS A 326 19.93 12.83 15.74
CA CYS A 326 20.74 13.96 16.17
C CYS A 326 21.25 13.77 17.61
N TYR A 327 22.50 14.18 17.82
CA TYR A 327 23.22 14.10 19.09
C TYR A 327 23.41 15.51 19.65
N PRO A 328 23.37 15.68 20.98
CA PRO A 328 23.54 16.97 21.63
C PRO A 328 24.89 17.60 21.33
#